data_AF-A0A5F4WK41-F1
#
_entry.id   AF-A0A5F4WK41-F1
#
_cell.length_a   1.000
_cell.length_b   1.000
_cell.length_c   1.000
_cell.angle_alpha   90.00
_cell.angle_beta   90.00
_cell.angle_gamma   90.00
#
_symmetry.space_group_name_H-M   'P 1'
#
loop_
_entity.id
_entity.type
_entity.pdbx_description
1 polymer ?
#
loop_
_entity_poly.entity_id
_entity_poly.type
_entity_poly.pdbx_seq_one_letter_code
_entity_poly.pdbx_strand_id
1 'polypeptide(L)'
;MRLTVCLLLVMLSLCCYQANAIVCPAVISDITSFLFLNDNLVKLEVGKYNPPPEAVAAKLKIKKCTDQISPGKRVSLKESWRA
;
A
#
# COMPACT_ATOMS: atom_id res chain seq x y z
N MET A 1 8.74 -39.23 0.22
CA MET A 1 8.33 -38.01 0.97
C MET A 1 8.35 -36.73 0.11
N ARG A 2 7.95 -36.78 -1.17
CA ARG A 2 7.81 -35.57 -2.03
C ARG A 2 6.35 -35.17 -2.29
N LEU A 3 5.43 -36.13 -2.22
CA LEU A 3 3.99 -35.92 -2.41
C LEU A 3 3.38 -35.00 -1.34
N THR A 4 3.85 -35.09 -0.10
CA THR A 4 3.32 -34.32 1.03
C THR A 4 3.50 -32.82 0.85
N VAL A 5 4.62 -32.37 0.26
CA VAL A 5 4.89 -30.95 0.02
C VAL A 5 4.00 -30.40 -1.10
N CYS A 6 3.83 -31.15 -2.19
CA CYS A 6 2.94 -30.75 -3.28
C CYS A 6 1.48 -30.67 -2.83
N LEU A 7 1.03 -31.64 -2.02
CA LEU A 7 -0.32 -31.63 -1.43
C LEU A 7 -0.52 -30.43 -0.50
N LEU A 8 0.47 -30.06 0.31
CA LEU A 8 0.38 -28.86 1.17
C LEU A 8 0.28 -27.56 0.36
N LEU A 9 1.06 -27.44 -0.73
CA LEU A 9 1.01 -26.26 -1.59
C LEU A 9 -0.34 -26.14 -2.33
N VAL A 10 -0.86 -27.27 -2.82
CA VAL A 10 -2.17 -27.36 -3.46
C VAL A 10 -3.28 -27.04 -2.47
N MET A 11 -3.20 -27.52 -1.23
CA MET A 11 -4.13 -27.16 -0.18
C MET A 11 -3.98 -25.69 0.22
N LEU A 12 -2.80 -25.10 0.26
CA LEU A 12 -2.65 -23.67 0.55
C LEU A 12 -3.22 -22.78 -0.58
N SER A 13 -3.13 -23.23 -1.84
CA SER A 13 -3.73 -22.54 -2.98
C SER A 13 -5.23 -22.80 -3.14
N LEU A 14 -5.75 -23.96 -2.70
CA LEU A 14 -7.18 -24.32 -2.78
C LEU A 14 -7.95 -23.88 -1.53
N CYS A 15 -7.32 -23.92 -0.36
CA CYS A 15 -7.72 -23.19 0.83
C CYS A 15 -7.37 -21.72 0.63
N CYS A 16 -7.89 -21.12 -0.45
CA CYS A 16 -8.01 -19.70 -0.63
C CYS A 16 -8.67 -19.14 0.63
N TYR A 17 -7.85 -18.81 1.64
CA TYR A 17 -8.28 -17.97 2.73
C TYR A 17 -8.69 -16.70 2.03
N GLN A 18 -10.01 -16.55 1.93
CA GLN A 18 -10.62 -15.39 1.33
C GLN A 18 -9.96 -14.20 2.05
N ALA A 19 -9.36 -13.30 1.27
CA ALA A 19 -8.69 -12.11 1.80
C ALA A 19 -9.75 -11.13 2.33
N ASN A 20 -10.46 -11.57 3.36
CA ASN A 20 -11.51 -10.85 4.08
C ASN A 20 -10.91 -9.86 5.08
N ALA A 21 -9.59 -9.71 5.06
CA ALA A 21 -8.90 -8.76 5.90
C ALA A 21 -9.29 -7.35 5.45
N ILE A 22 -9.97 -6.62 6.34
CA ILE A 22 -10.30 -5.23 6.12
C ILE A 22 -8.98 -4.44 6.05
N VAL A 23 -8.84 -3.61 5.03
CA VAL A 23 -7.65 -2.76 4.88
C VAL A 23 -7.50 -1.88 6.12
N CYS A 24 -6.30 -1.86 6.70
CA CYS A 24 -6.00 -1.06 7.87
C CYS A 24 -6.33 0.43 7.61
N PRO A 25 -7.13 1.11 8.46
CA PRO A 25 -7.47 2.52 8.29
C PRO A 25 -6.24 3.42 8.17
N ALA A 26 -5.14 3.07 8.87
CA ALA A 26 -3.88 3.80 8.80
C ALA A 26 -3.26 3.73 7.40
N VAL A 27 -3.36 2.58 6.72
CA VAL A 27 -2.89 2.39 5.34
C VAL A 27 -3.74 3.20 4.36
N ILE A 28 -5.07 3.21 4.54
CA ILE A 28 -5.98 4.03 3.71
C ILE A 28 -5.64 5.52 3.85
N SER A 29 -5.44 5.99 5.08
CA SER A 29 -5.03 7.38 5.35
C SER A 29 -3.70 7.69 4.68
N ASP A 30 -2.72 6.79 4.83
CA ASP A 30 -1.37 6.99 4.32
C ASP A 30 -1.33 7.05 2.79
N ILE A 31 -2.07 6.17 2.10
CA ILE A 31 -2.21 6.18 0.64
C ILE A 31 -2.95 7.43 0.17
N THR A 32 -4.04 7.80 0.85
CA THR A 32 -4.81 9.00 0.51
C THR A 32 -3.94 10.25 0.65
N SER A 33 -3.24 10.38 1.77
CA SER A 33 -2.30 11.48 2.02
C SER A 33 -1.21 11.53 0.95
N PHE A 34 -0.63 10.39 0.58
CA PHE A 34 0.38 10.29 -0.45
C PHE A 34 -0.09 10.78 -1.83
N LEU A 35 -1.31 10.41 -2.24
CA LEU A 35 -1.88 10.76 -3.54
C LEU A 35 -2.24 12.24 -3.68
N PHE A 36 -2.69 12.89 -2.60
CA PHE A 36 -3.35 14.21 -2.67
C PHE A 36 -2.68 15.33 -1.87
N LEU A 37 -1.89 15.03 -0.83
CA LEU A 37 -1.25 16.05 -0.01
C LEU A 37 0.14 16.41 -0.55
N ASN A 38 0.71 17.53 -0.10
CA ASN A 38 2.08 17.94 -0.44
C ASN A 38 3.14 17.16 0.38
N ASP A 39 4.40 17.27 -0.02
CA ASP A 39 5.54 16.56 0.58
C ASP A 39 5.67 16.76 2.09
N ASN A 40 5.42 17.98 2.61
CA ASN A 40 5.54 18.27 4.04
C ASN A 40 4.48 17.54 4.85
N LEU A 41 3.23 17.53 4.35
CA LEU A 41 2.13 16.82 4.99
C LEU A 41 2.33 15.30 4.91
N VAL A 42 2.84 14.79 3.78
CA VAL A 42 3.17 13.36 3.64
C VAL A 42 4.31 12.98 4.58
N LYS A 43 5.32 13.82 4.76
CA LYS A 43 6.41 13.58 5.71
C LYS A 43 5.90 13.55 7.16
N LEU A 44 4.97 14.45 7.52
CA LEU A 44 4.34 14.45 8.84
C LEU A 44 3.51 13.18 9.06
N GLU A 45 2.69 12.81 8.08
CA GLU A 45 1.84 11.61 8.12
C GLU A 45 2.65 10.32 8.21
N VAL A 46 3.81 10.27 7.56
CA VAL A 46 4.75 9.13 7.62
C VAL A 46 5.54 9.11 8.93
N GLY A 47 5.80 10.28 9.52
CA GLY A 47 6.54 10.41 10.77
C GLY A 47 5.90 9.68 11.95
N LYS A 48 4.57 9.52 11.95
CA LYS A 48 3.84 8.81 13.02
C LYS A 48 4.24 7.33 13.18
N TYR A 49 4.90 6.76 12.17
CA TYR A 49 5.38 5.37 12.20
C TYR A 49 6.85 5.23 12.66
N ASN A 50 7.51 6.33 13.03
CA ASN A 50 8.94 6.38 13.34
C ASN A 50 9.84 5.65 12.30
N PRO A 51 9.67 5.91 10.99
CA PRO A 51 10.43 5.21 9.97
C PRO A 51 11.89 5.69 9.91
N PRO A 52 12.82 4.85 9.41
CA PRO A 52 14.17 5.29 9.14
C PRO A 52 14.18 6.42 8.09
N PRO A 53 15.18 7.33 8.13
CA PRO A 53 15.26 8.45 7.18
C PRO A 53 15.24 8.01 5.71
N GLU A 54 15.82 6.85 5.42
CA GLU A 54 15.87 6.26 4.08
C GLU A 54 14.47 5.93 3.54
N ALA A 55 13.57 5.42 4.38
CA ALA A 55 12.21 5.10 3.98
C ALA A 55 11.38 6.36 3.69
N VAL A 56 11.60 7.43 4.46
CA VAL A 56 10.98 8.75 4.20
C VAL A 56 11.46 9.30 2.86
N ALA A 57 12.77 9.26 2.62
CA ALA A 57 13.36 9.73 1.36
C ALA A 57 12.87 8.92 0.15
N ALA A 58 12.80 7.60 0.27
CA ALA A 58 12.28 6.72 -0.77
C ALA A 58 10.81 7.05 -1.08
N LYS A 59 9.99 7.23 -0.05
CA LYS A 59 8.58 7.57 -0.24
C LYS A 59 8.39 8.94 -0.91
N LEU A 60 9.14 9.97 -0.48
CA LEU A 60 9.12 11.28 -1.13
C LEU A 60 9.63 11.23 -2.58
N LYS A 61 10.59 10.35 -2.88
CA LYS A 61 11.06 10.13 -4.26
C LYS A 61 9.94 9.57 -5.14
N ILE A 62 9.19 8.57 -4.67
CA ILE A 62 8.06 7.99 -5.41
C ILE A 62 6.93 9.03 -5.53
N LYS A 63 6.70 9.82 -4.49
CA LYS A 63 5.71 10.89 -4.50
C LYS A 63 5.91 11.86 -5.66
N LYS A 64 7.14 12.28 -5.95
CA LYS A 64 7.45 13.15 -7.09
C LYS A 64 7.03 12.57 -8.44
N CYS A 65 7.06 11.24 -8.59
CA CYS A 65 6.54 10.57 -9.79
C CYS A 65 5.01 10.54 -9.78
N THR A 66 4.40 10.21 -8.64
CA THR A 66 2.95 10.21 -8.46
C THR A 66 2.36 11.60 -8.67
N ASP A 67 3.09 12.66 -8.32
CA ASP A 67 2.66 14.05 -8.49
C ASP A 67 2.63 14.52 -9.95
N GLN A 68 3.15 13.74 -10.88
CA GLN A 68 3.01 13.98 -12.33
C GLN A 68 1.75 13.33 -12.91
N ILE A 69 1.08 12.45 -12.16
CA ILE A 69 -0.17 11.83 -12.58
C ILE A 69 -1.30 12.87 -12.50
N SER A 70 -2.17 12.91 -13.50
CA SER A 70 -3.31 13.83 -13.50
C SER A 70 -4.24 13.60 -12.31
N PRO A 71 -4.88 14.65 -11.76
CA PRO A 71 -5.75 14.51 -10.57
C PRO A 71 -6.85 13.46 -10.75
N GLY A 72 -7.53 13.44 -11.91
CA GLY A 72 -8.58 12.46 -12.20
C GLY A 72 -8.07 11.01 -12.14
N LYS A 73 -6.86 10.75 -12.64
CA LYS A 73 -6.26 9.41 -12.56
C LYS A 73 -5.87 9.03 -11.14
N ARG A 74 -5.47 9.98 -10.28
CA ARG A 74 -5.24 9.72 -8.85
C ARG A 74 -6.52 9.37 -8.10
N VAL A 75 -7.65 9.99 -8.47
CA VAL A 75 -8.96 9.63 -7.93
C VAL A 75 -9.31 8.18 -8.30
N SER A 76 -9.16 7.80 -9.56
CA SER A 76 -9.38 6.40 -9.99
C SER A 76 -8.44 5.42 -9.29
N LEU A 77 -7.19 5.80 -9.02
CA LEU A 77 -6.26 4.97 -8.24
C LEU A 77 -6.79 4.76 -6.82
N LYS A 78 -7.23 5.82 -6.13
CA LYS A 78 -7.80 5.73 -4.78
C LYS A 78 -8.98 4.75 -4.71
N GLU A 79 -9.86 4.77 -5.70
CA GLU A 79 -11.03 3.89 -5.77
C GLU A 79 -10.65 2.41 -5.89
N SER A 80 -9.55 2.12 -6.60
CA SER A 80 -9.01 0.76 -6.71
C SER A 80 -8.54 0.17 -5.37
N TRP A 81 -8.27 1.00 -4.36
CA TRP A 81 -7.83 0.56 -3.02
C TRP A 81 -8.97 0.46 -1.99
N ARG A 82 -10.22 0.71 -2.40
CA ARG A 82 -11.40 0.62 -1.52
C ARG A 82 -12.02 -0.79 -1.52
N ALA A 83 -11.52 -1.70 -2.36
CA ALA A 83 -12.00 -3.08 -2.48
C ALA A 83 -11.57 -3.95 -1.31
#